data_AF-A0AAJ2T4B6-F1
#
_entry.id   AF-A0AAJ2T4B6-F1
#
_cell.length_a   1.000
_cell.length_b   1.000
_cell.length_c   1.000
_cell.angle_alpha   90.00
_cell.angle_beta   90.00
_cell.angle_gamma   90.00
#
_symmetry.space_group_name_H-M   'P 1'
#
loop_
_entity.id
_entity.type
_entity.pdbx_description
1 polymer ?
#
loop_
_entity_poly.entity_id
_entity_poly.type
_entity_poly.pdbx_seq_one_letter_code
_entity_poly.pdbx_strand_id
1 'polypeptide(L)'
;ILAYDEKIADAGSAEYAKVKPHKVIGAMKVFSDPRFNIDVLKVEVPVNVKYVEGFGDGEIVHTREEAAAFFKAQDEATNLPYIYLSAGVSAKLFQETLVFAHDSGARFNGVLCGRATWAGSVEPYIKEGEAAAREWLRTTGFQNIDELNKVLQTTATSWTERV
;
A
#
# COMPACT_ATOMS: atom_id res chain seq x y z
N ILE A 1 8.01 -1.42 7.27
CA ILE A 1 7.96 -2.89 7.17
C ILE A 1 7.85 -3.27 5.71
N LEU A 2 8.89 -3.94 5.22
CA LEU A 2 8.88 -4.71 3.98
C LEU A 2 9.08 -6.16 4.41
N ALA A 3 8.13 -7.02 4.09
CA ALA A 3 8.18 -8.43 4.44
C ALA A 3 8.86 -9.22 3.32
N TYR A 4 9.51 -10.33 3.70
CA TYR A 4 10.06 -11.32 2.76
C TYR A 4 10.01 -12.72 3.38
N ASP A 5 10.33 -13.73 2.58
CA ASP A 5 10.56 -15.09 3.04
C ASP A 5 11.93 -15.58 2.53
N GLU A 6 12.72 -16.20 3.39
CA GLU A 6 14.07 -16.69 3.05
C GLU A 6 14.04 -17.78 1.96
N LYS A 7 12.90 -18.46 1.78
CA LYS A 7 12.74 -19.57 0.82
C LYS A 7 11.98 -19.17 -0.43
N ILE A 8 11.36 -17.99 -0.47
CA ILE A 8 10.58 -17.51 -1.62
C ILE A 8 11.28 -16.31 -2.23
N ALA A 9 11.94 -16.53 -3.36
CA ALA A 9 12.76 -15.49 -4.02
C ALA A 9 11.92 -14.35 -4.61
N ASP A 10 10.73 -14.64 -5.12
CA ASP A 10 9.87 -13.65 -5.77
C ASP A 10 8.71 -13.23 -4.85
N ALA A 11 8.81 -12.03 -4.29
CA ALA A 11 7.76 -11.40 -3.47
C ALA A 11 6.50 -11.01 -4.29
N GLY A 12 6.59 -11.05 -5.62
CA GLY A 12 5.46 -10.88 -6.53
C GLY A 12 4.70 -12.16 -6.85
N SER A 13 5.18 -13.33 -6.41
CA SER A 13 4.61 -14.64 -6.77
C SER A 13 3.31 -14.97 -6.03
N ALA A 14 2.54 -15.91 -6.59
CA ALA A 14 1.36 -16.48 -5.94
C ALA A 14 1.72 -17.24 -4.65
N GLU A 15 2.90 -17.87 -4.62
CA GLU A 15 3.44 -18.53 -3.43
C GLU A 15 3.64 -17.53 -2.29
N TYR A 16 4.27 -16.39 -2.57
CA TYR A 16 4.44 -15.34 -1.57
C TYR A 16 3.11 -14.71 -1.16
N ALA A 17 2.17 -14.55 -2.11
CA ALA A 17 0.85 -13.99 -1.84
C ALA A 17 0.06 -14.78 -0.77
N LYS A 18 0.29 -16.10 -0.65
CA LYS A 18 -0.32 -16.94 0.40
C LYS A 18 0.20 -16.61 1.80
N VAL A 19 1.48 -16.28 1.94
CA VAL A 19 2.13 -16.05 3.24
C VAL A 19 2.21 -14.57 3.62
N LYS A 20 2.06 -13.65 2.66
CA LYS A 20 2.18 -12.21 2.86
C LYS A 20 1.33 -11.67 4.03
N PRO A 21 0.04 -12.07 4.21
CA PRO A 21 -0.75 -11.56 5.34
C PRO A 21 -0.10 -11.89 6.69
N HIS A 22 0.33 -13.14 6.87
CA HIS A 22 1.01 -13.57 8.10
C HIS A 22 2.30 -12.79 8.34
N LYS A 23 3.11 -12.57 7.31
CA LYS A 23 4.40 -11.86 7.43
C LYS A 23 4.21 -10.39 7.82
N VAL A 24 3.34 -9.67 7.12
CA VAL A 24 3.09 -8.25 7.37
C VAL A 24 2.46 -8.03 8.74
N ILE A 25 1.38 -8.76 9.04
CA ILE A 25 0.63 -8.62 10.29
C ILE A 25 1.48 -9.08 11.49
N GLY A 26 2.22 -10.18 11.36
CA GLY A 26 3.12 -10.67 12.39
C GLY A 26 4.23 -9.67 12.72
N ALA A 27 4.84 -9.07 11.70
CA ALA A 27 5.85 -8.02 11.90
C ALA A 27 5.27 -6.78 12.59
N MET A 28 4.04 -6.35 12.22
CA MET A 28 3.38 -5.23 12.89
C MET A 28 3.18 -5.49 14.39
N LYS A 29 2.74 -6.70 14.78
CA LYS A 29 2.59 -7.06 16.20
C LYS A 29 3.90 -6.96 16.97
N VAL A 30 5.00 -7.47 16.39
CA VAL A 30 6.33 -7.40 17.03
C VAL A 30 6.77 -5.95 17.21
N PHE A 31 6.74 -5.15 16.15
CA PHE A 31 7.25 -3.78 16.18
C PHE A 31 6.31 -2.77 16.84
N SER A 32 5.11 -3.20 17.26
CA SER A 32 4.23 -2.40 18.10
C SER A 32 4.58 -2.49 19.59
N ASP A 33 5.54 -3.34 19.97
CA ASP A 33 6.01 -3.42 21.35
C ASP A 33 6.66 -2.08 21.78
N PRO A 34 6.25 -1.48 22.93
CA PRO A 34 6.77 -0.20 23.40
C PRO A 34 8.30 -0.13 23.50
N ARG A 35 9.01 -1.25 23.68
CA ARG A 35 10.48 -1.28 23.75
C ARG A 35 11.15 -0.72 22.51
N PHE A 36 10.46 -0.71 21.37
CA PHE A 36 10.97 -0.21 20.10
C PHE A 36 10.77 1.30 19.92
N ASN A 37 9.96 1.96 20.76
CA ASN A 37 9.65 3.40 20.68
C ASN A 37 9.31 3.87 19.26
N ILE A 38 8.45 3.12 18.56
CA ILE A 38 8.01 3.48 17.21
C ILE A 38 6.78 4.38 17.31
N ASP A 39 6.82 5.54 16.65
CA ASP A 39 5.68 6.46 16.58
C ASP A 39 4.70 6.11 15.45
N VAL A 40 5.22 5.73 14.27
CA VAL A 40 4.41 5.43 13.08
C VAL A 40 4.98 4.24 12.31
N LEU A 41 4.11 3.29 11.97
CA LEU A 41 4.47 2.14 11.12
C LEU A 41 4.17 2.43 9.65
N LYS A 42 5.21 2.56 8.82
CA LYS A 42 5.05 2.49 7.35
C LYS A 42 5.04 1.03 6.91
N VAL A 43 3.95 0.53 6.34
CA VAL A 43 3.75 -0.91 6.07
C VAL A 43 3.22 -1.18 4.67
N GLU A 44 3.38 -2.41 4.21
CA GLU A 44 2.67 -2.93 3.04
C GLU A 44 1.20 -3.19 3.39
N VAL A 45 0.32 -3.20 2.38
CA VAL A 45 -1.00 -3.85 2.51
C VAL A 45 -0.81 -5.37 2.70
N PRO A 46 -1.70 -6.07 3.43
CA PRO A 46 -1.44 -7.43 3.89
C PRO A 46 -1.62 -8.47 2.77
N VAL A 47 -2.29 -8.08 1.68
CA VAL A 47 -2.51 -8.92 0.50
C VAL A 47 -1.74 -8.41 -0.71
N ASN A 48 -1.58 -9.26 -1.73
CA ASN A 48 -1.23 -8.80 -3.06
C ASN A 48 -2.52 -8.75 -3.87
N VAL A 49 -3.04 -7.54 -4.11
CA VAL A 49 -4.35 -7.32 -4.74
C VAL A 49 -4.46 -7.93 -6.14
N LYS A 50 -3.35 -8.17 -6.84
CA LYS A 50 -3.35 -8.91 -8.12
C LYS A 50 -3.93 -10.32 -8.01
N TYR A 51 -3.84 -10.94 -6.83
CA TYR A 51 -4.30 -12.31 -6.56
C TYR A 51 -5.60 -12.34 -5.74
N VAL A 52 -6.30 -11.20 -5.63
CA VAL A 52 -7.59 -11.11 -4.96
C VAL A 52 -8.70 -11.16 -6.01
N GLU A 53 -9.74 -11.93 -5.71
CA GLU A 53 -10.93 -12.04 -6.56
C GLU A 53 -11.49 -10.66 -6.94
N GLY A 54 -11.69 -10.45 -8.25
CA GLY A 54 -12.25 -9.21 -8.81
C GLY A 54 -11.27 -8.06 -9.00
N PHE A 55 -9.98 -8.22 -8.65
CA PHE A 55 -8.95 -7.19 -8.88
C PHE A 55 -7.96 -7.55 -9.99
N GLY A 56 -7.59 -8.82 -10.13
CA GLY A 56 -6.67 -9.28 -11.16
C GLY A 56 -7.33 -10.26 -12.13
N ASP A 57 -6.74 -10.37 -13.32
CA ASP A 57 -7.21 -11.27 -14.39
C ASP A 57 -6.58 -12.68 -14.32
N GLY A 58 -5.81 -12.97 -13.26
CA GLY A 58 -4.97 -14.16 -13.13
C GLY A 58 -5.45 -15.17 -12.09
N GLU A 59 -4.50 -15.97 -11.59
CA GLU A 59 -4.73 -16.88 -10.46
C GLU A 59 -5.32 -16.12 -9.27
N ILE A 60 -6.35 -16.70 -8.65
CA ILE A 60 -6.94 -16.17 -7.42
C ILE A 60 -6.33 -16.95 -6.25
N VAL A 61 -5.70 -16.23 -5.33
CA VAL A 61 -5.13 -16.79 -4.09
C VAL A 61 -6.04 -16.54 -2.90
N HIS A 62 -6.74 -15.40 -2.88
CA HIS A 62 -7.66 -15.02 -1.81
C HIS A 62 -9.00 -14.57 -2.40
N THR A 63 -10.11 -14.99 -1.80
CA THR A 63 -11.42 -14.38 -2.11
C THR A 63 -11.46 -12.93 -1.63
N ARG A 64 -12.47 -12.18 -2.07
CA ARG A 64 -12.65 -10.79 -1.62
C ARG A 64 -12.89 -10.73 -0.09
N GLU A 65 -13.62 -11.68 0.47
CA GLU A 65 -13.90 -11.79 1.90
C GLU A 65 -12.63 -12.11 2.71
N GLU A 66 -11.80 -13.04 2.24
CA GLU A 66 -10.51 -13.36 2.87
C GLU A 66 -9.59 -12.14 2.88
N ALA A 67 -9.50 -11.45 1.74
CA ALA A 67 -8.70 -10.24 1.64
C ALA A 67 -9.18 -9.15 2.59
N ALA A 68 -10.49 -8.95 2.72
CA ALA A 68 -11.07 -8.00 3.66
C ALA A 68 -10.76 -8.36 5.12
N ALA A 69 -10.86 -9.64 5.47
CA ALA A 69 -10.50 -10.13 6.80
C ALA A 69 -9.03 -9.84 7.15
N PHE A 70 -8.11 -9.94 6.19
CA PHE A 70 -6.70 -9.60 6.42
C PHE A 70 -6.47 -8.10 6.65
N PHE A 71 -7.20 -7.23 5.96
CA PHE A 71 -7.14 -5.78 6.22
C PHE A 71 -7.62 -5.44 7.64
N LYS A 72 -8.73 -6.05 8.06
CA LYS A 72 -9.22 -5.90 9.44
C LYS A 72 -8.22 -6.43 10.46
N ALA A 73 -7.66 -7.63 10.24
CA ALA A 73 -6.66 -8.21 11.12
C ALA A 73 -5.36 -7.39 11.18
N GLN A 74 -5.03 -6.65 10.11
CA GLN A 74 -3.92 -5.70 10.10
C GLN A 74 -4.20 -4.48 10.99
N ASP A 75 -5.43 -3.94 10.94
CA ASP A 75 -5.85 -2.84 11.83
C ASP A 75 -5.74 -3.23 13.31
N GLU A 76 -6.19 -4.44 13.64
CA GLU A 76 -6.17 -5.01 14.99
C GLU A 76 -4.76 -5.40 15.47
N ALA A 77 -3.76 -5.40 14.59
CA ALA A 77 -2.40 -5.82 14.91
C ALA A 77 -1.54 -4.74 15.59
N THR A 78 -2.01 -3.48 15.62
CA THR A 78 -1.27 -2.36 16.19
C THR A 78 -2.20 -1.31 16.79
N ASN A 79 -1.75 -0.70 17.90
CA ASN A 79 -2.36 0.52 18.43
C ASN A 79 -1.68 1.79 17.87
N LEU A 80 -0.52 1.66 17.23
CA LEU A 80 0.22 2.79 16.65
C LEU A 80 -0.44 3.28 15.36
N PRO A 81 -0.29 4.57 15.03
CA PRO A 81 -0.56 5.04 13.69
C PRO A 81 0.21 4.24 12.63
N TYR A 82 -0.44 3.91 11.52
CA TYR A 82 0.20 3.23 10.41
C TYR A 82 -0.22 3.78 9.06
N ILE A 83 0.72 3.77 8.11
CA ILE A 83 0.54 4.31 6.77
C ILE A 83 0.98 3.29 5.71
N TYR A 84 0.30 3.28 4.57
CA TYR A 84 0.65 2.35 3.49
C TYR A 84 1.77 2.87 2.58
N LEU A 85 2.59 1.95 2.10
CA LEU A 85 3.49 2.15 0.97
C LEU A 85 2.89 1.53 -0.30
N SER A 86 3.13 2.13 -1.47
CA SER A 86 2.52 1.69 -2.73
C SER A 86 3.20 0.49 -3.41
N ALA A 87 4.33 0.02 -2.90
CA ALA A 87 5.07 -1.17 -3.37
C ALA A 87 5.45 -1.20 -4.87
N GLY A 88 5.13 -0.18 -5.67
CA GLY A 88 5.38 -0.15 -7.11
C GLY A 88 4.20 -0.60 -7.97
N VAL A 89 2.99 -0.71 -7.42
CA VAL A 89 1.77 -0.83 -8.25
C VAL A 89 1.46 0.49 -8.95
N SER A 90 0.56 0.45 -9.95
CA SER A 90 0.09 1.67 -10.63
C SER A 90 -0.68 2.58 -9.68
N ALA A 91 -0.77 3.89 -10.00
CA ALA A 91 -1.53 4.86 -9.22
C ALA A 91 -2.98 4.41 -8.99
N LYS A 92 -3.66 4.00 -10.07
CA LYS A 92 -5.04 3.54 -10.04
C LYS A 92 -5.23 2.31 -9.16
N LEU A 93 -4.39 1.28 -9.31
CA LEU A 93 -4.51 0.07 -8.50
C LEU A 93 -4.24 0.36 -7.02
N PHE A 94 -3.31 1.27 -6.71
CA PHE A 94 -3.08 1.71 -5.34
C PHE A 94 -4.29 2.42 -4.75
N GLN A 95 -4.90 3.36 -5.49
CA GLN A 95 -6.11 4.06 -5.08
C GLN A 95 -7.28 3.10 -4.81
N GLU A 96 -7.54 2.15 -5.71
CA GLU A 96 -8.55 1.10 -5.53
C GLU A 96 -8.27 0.23 -4.30
N THR A 97 -6.98 -0.05 -4.02
CA THR A 97 -6.57 -0.77 -2.82
C THR A 97 -6.89 0.02 -1.54
N LEU A 98 -6.73 1.35 -1.54
CA LEU A 98 -7.06 2.18 -0.37
C LEU A 98 -8.56 2.21 -0.09
N VAL A 99 -9.38 2.30 -1.14
CA VAL A 99 -10.84 2.18 -1.03
C VAL A 99 -11.21 0.82 -0.44
N PHE A 100 -10.64 -0.26 -0.99
CA PHE A 100 -10.92 -1.59 -0.50
C PHE A 100 -10.46 -1.81 0.95
N ALA A 101 -9.30 -1.26 1.34
CA ALA A 101 -8.82 -1.31 2.72
C ALA A 101 -9.79 -0.63 3.68
N HIS A 102 -10.27 0.58 3.31
CA HIS A 102 -11.27 1.32 4.08
C HIS A 102 -12.57 0.53 4.23
N ASP A 103 -13.14 0.05 3.11
CA ASP A 103 -14.37 -0.75 3.11
C ASP A 103 -14.24 -2.05 3.91
N SER A 104 -13.02 -2.58 4.03
CA SER A 104 -12.68 -3.77 4.82
C SER A 104 -12.47 -3.48 6.31
N GLY A 105 -12.60 -2.23 6.74
CA GLY A 105 -12.48 -1.81 8.13
C GLY A 105 -11.06 -1.43 8.59
N ALA A 106 -10.10 -1.26 7.67
CA ALA A 106 -8.79 -0.76 8.01
C ALA A 106 -8.82 0.76 8.25
N ARG A 107 -8.41 1.22 9.43
CA ARG A 107 -8.34 2.64 9.80
C ARG A 107 -6.91 3.15 9.68
N PHE A 108 -6.36 3.04 8.47
CA PHE A 108 -5.00 3.49 8.16
C PHE A 108 -4.92 5.02 8.18
N ASN A 109 -3.75 5.57 8.51
CA ASN A 109 -3.57 7.00 8.82
C ASN A 109 -2.93 7.83 7.70
N GLY A 110 -2.93 7.30 6.50
CA GLY A 110 -2.36 7.94 5.31
C GLY A 110 -1.41 7.02 4.55
N VAL A 111 -0.59 7.63 3.70
CA VAL A 111 0.30 6.90 2.79
C VAL A 111 1.64 7.61 2.65
N LEU A 112 2.68 6.83 2.35
CA LEU A 112 3.94 7.36 1.83
C LEU A 112 4.16 6.76 0.44
N CYS A 113 3.53 7.38 -0.55
CA CYS A 113 3.52 6.95 -1.95
C CYS A 113 4.62 7.67 -2.76
N GLY A 114 5.38 6.92 -3.56
CA GLY A 114 6.45 7.46 -4.40
C GLY A 114 6.25 7.11 -5.88
N ARG A 115 6.74 5.94 -6.29
CA ARG A 115 6.75 5.50 -7.71
C ARG A 115 5.40 5.63 -8.41
N ALA A 116 4.30 5.29 -7.76
CA ALA A 116 2.96 5.44 -8.33
C ALA A 116 2.64 6.90 -8.74
N THR A 117 3.25 7.90 -8.11
CA THR A 117 3.04 9.31 -8.45
C THR A 117 3.99 9.80 -9.54
N TRP A 118 5.29 9.48 -9.45
CA TRP A 118 6.32 10.16 -10.25
C TRP A 118 7.14 9.26 -11.19
N ALA A 119 6.97 7.93 -11.20
CA ALA A 119 7.83 7.04 -11.99
C ALA A 119 7.81 7.36 -13.50
N GLY A 120 6.67 7.80 -14.04
CA GLY A 120 6.55 8.18 -15.44
C GLY A 120 7.35 9.43 -15.82
N SER A 121 7.80 10.26 -14.87
CA SER A 121 8.67 11.41 -15.14
C SER A 121 10.09 11.03 -15.54
N VAL A 122 10.53 9.80 -15.22
CA VAL A 122 11.90 9.33 -15.46
C VAL A 122 12.18 9.27 -16.96
N GLU A 123 11.23 8.77 -17.76
CA GLU A 123 11.44 8.62 -19.21
C GLU A 123 11.56 9.97 -19.94
N PRO A 124 10.65 10.95 -19.77
CA PRO A 124 10.82 12.30 -20.32
C PRO A 124 12.10 12.97 -19.83
N TYR A 125 12.49 12.77 -18.57
CA TYR A 125 13.74 13.33 -18.06
C TYR A 125 14.96 12.80 -18.81
N ILE A 126 15.06 11.49 -19.01
CA ILE A 126 16.20 10.86 -19.67
C ILE A 126 16.22 11.15 -21.17
N LYS A 127 15.05 11.16 -21.83
CA LYS A 127 14.95 11.28 -23.29
C LYS A 127 14.89 12.74 -23.78
N GLU A 128 14.28 13.63 -22.99
CA GLU A 128 13.88 14.98 -23.42
C GLU A 128 14.37 16.09 -22.46
N GLY A 129 14.95 15.72 -21.32
CA GLY A 129 15.58 16.63 -20.37
C GLY A 129 14.63 17.22 -19.32
N GLU A 130 15.18 18.14 -18.53
CA GLU A 130 14.51 18.69 -17.34
C GLU A 130 13.16 19.37 -17.65
N ALA A 131 13.07 20.12 -18.75
CA ALA A 131 11.85 20.87 -19.09
C ALA A 131 10.67 19.93 -19.36
N ALA A 132 10.89 18.84 -20.10
CA ALA A 132 9.86 17.83 -20.37
C ALA A 132 9.42 17.10 -19.10
N ALA A 133 10.36 16.73 -18.23
CA ALA A 133 10.03 16.09 -16.96
C ALA A 133 9.24 17.03 -16.03
N ARG A 134 9.58 18.32 -15.99
CA ARG A 134 8.83 19.33 -15.24
C ARG A 134 7.40 19.47 -15.76
N GLU A 135 7.20 19.45 -17.08
CA GLU A 135 5.86 19.51 -17.67
C GLU A 135 5.04 18.26 -17.36
N TRP A 136 5.67 17.07 -17.45
CA TRP A 136 5.04 15.82 -17.02
C TRP A 136 4.62 15.86 -15.55
N LEU A 137 5.46 16.41 -14.67
CA LEU A 137 5.15 16.55 -13.24
C LEU A 137 3.99 17.53 -12.98
N ARG A 138 3.88 18.61 -13.76
CA ARG A 138 2.77 19.59 -13.65
C ARG A 138 1.44 19.06 -14.19
N THR A 139 1.47 18.07 -15.08
CA THR A 139 0.29 17.51 -15.73
C THR A 139 -0.04 16.13 -15.15
N THR A 140 0.56 15.06 -15.66
CA THR A 140 0.32 13.68 -15.20
C THR A 140 0.72 13.48 -13.73
N GLY A 141 1.85 14.03 -13.29
CA GLY A 141 2.27 13.96 -11.89
C GLY A 141 1.28 14.64 -10.94
N PHE A 142 0.78 15.81 -11.32
CA PHE A 142 -0.27 16.52 -10.58
C PHE A 142 -1.57 15.71 -10.53
N GLN A 143 -2.02 15.17 -11.66
CA GLN A 143 -3.22 14.33 -11.69
C GLN A 143 -3.08 13.12 -10.76
N ASN A 144 -1.94 12.41 -10.80
CA ASN A 144 -1.70 11.26 -9.94
C ASN A 144 -1.79 11.60 -8.44
N ILE A 145 -1.25 12.74 -8.01
CA ILE A 145 -1.28 13.13 -6.59
C ILE A 145 -2.64 13.74 -6.18
N ASP A 146 -3.30 14.48 -7.07
CA ASP A 146 -4.62 15.06 -6.81
C ASP A 146 -5.70 13.97 -6.67
N GLU A 147 -5.70 12.97 -7.56
CA GLU A 147 -6.61 11.82 -7.46
C GLU A 147 -6.34 10.99 -6.20
N LEU A 148 -5.06 10.77 -5.85
CA LEU A 148 -4.70 10.11 -4.60
C LEU A 148 -5.20 10.90 -3.38
N ASN A 149 -5.04 12.23 -3.37
CA ASN A 149 -5.51 13.08 -2.28
C ASN A 149 -7.02 13.00 -2.09
N LYS A 150 -7.79 12.99 -3.20
CA LYS A 150 -9.25 12.81 -3.16
C LYS A 150 -9.65 11.47 -2.54
N VAL A 151 -8.94 10.39 -2.86
CA VAL A 151 -9.16 9.07 -2.23
C VAL A 151 -8.81 9.10 -0.75
N LEU A 152 -7.68 9.72 -0.37
CA LEU A 152 -7.29 9.81 1.04
C LEU A 152 -8.31 10.57 1.89
N GLN A 153 -8.95 11.61 1.34
CA GLN A 153 -10.00 12.38 2.03
C GLN A 153 -11.21 11.52 2.43
N THR A 154 -11.50 10.45 1.69
CA THR A 154 -12.65 9.58 1.96
C THR A 154 -12.28 8.25 2.63
N THR A 155 -11.00 7.87 2.65
CA THR A 155 -10.57 6.53 3.10
C THR A 155 -9.70 6.52 4.35
N ALA A 156 -8.86 7.55 4.56
CA ALA A 156 -7.91 7.59 5.67
C ALA A 156 -8.54 8.12 6.97
N THR A 157 -8.02 7.66 8.11
CA THR A 157 -8.44 8.09 9.44
C THR A 157 -7.35 8.95 10.09
N SER A 158 -7.72 9.98 10.87
CA SER A 158 -6.73 10.81 11.55
C SER A 158 -5.87 9.98 12.51
N TRP A 159 -4.55 10.19 12.50
CA TRP A 159 -3.65 9.52 13.46
C TRP A 159 -3.95 9.94 14.91
N THR A 160 -4.58 11.10 15.11
CA THR A 160 -5.00 11.61 16.42
C THR A 160 -6.08 10.75 17.10
N GLU A 161 -6.73 9.85 16.36
CA GLU A 161 -7.70 8.89 16.94
C GLU A 161 -7.03 7.67 17.57
N ARG A 162 -5.71 7.50 17.39
CA ARG A 162 -4.92 6.37 17.91
C ARG A 162 -3.98 6.75 19.06
N VAL A 163 -3.79 8.05 19.31
CA VAL A 163 -2.88 8.59 20.33
C VAL A 163 -3.63 9.27 21.47
#